data_AF-I4A3N0-F1
#
_entry.id   AF-I4A3N0-F1
#
_cell.length_a   1.000
_cell.length_b   1.000
_cell.length_c   1.000
_cell.angle_alpha   90.00
_cell.angle_beta   90.00
_cell.angle_gamma   90.00
#
_symmetry.space_group_name_H-M   'P 1'
#
loop_
_entity.id
_entity.type
_entity.pdbx_description
1 polymer ?
#
loop_
_entity_poly.entity_id
_entity_poly.type
_entity_poly.pdbx_seq_one_letter_code
_entity_poly.pdbx_strand_id
1 'polypeptide(L)'
;MSPNRFPVIDSLRTLALALMITYHLIYDLDQWTNLAVDVNNPLWFIIGKTAALLFIFLSGLSSGLSKHPLKNGLRVLFFGMIITLVTYVAFPGEYIRFGILHFLGVMMALYPLIRKLPNSVLLLCSVLSIGIGFIIKNQVVNTPLLLPLGFIYPDFSTLDFYPLFPYSGVTFLGVLCYRYFFANRSKAKTSASSAKKSKKNRDKSGQKDAQKQRAASPMVTWVSRHSLWIYLIHQPILLGLVFALKALAFIS
;
A
#
# COMPACT_ATOMS: atom_id res chain seq x y z
N MET A 1 -21.59 -3.32 8.40
CA MET A 1 -20.28 -2.84 8.89
C MET A 1 -19.51 -4.05 9.41
N SER A 2 -18.36 -4.41 8.84
CA SER A 2 -17.61 -5.59 9.31
C SER A 2 -17.12 -5.36 10.76
N PRO A 3 -17.17 -6.37 11.63
CA PRO A 3 -17.04 -6.20 13.09
C PRO A 3 -15.67 -5.67 13.57
N ASN A 4 -14.65 -5.60 12.73
CA ASN A 4 -13.29 -5.15 13.07
C ASN A 4 -12.81 -3.96 12.22
N ARG A 5 -13.66 -2.95 11.98
CA ARG A 5 -13.22 -1.71 11.32
C ARG A 5 -12.71 -0.67 12.30
N PHE A 6 -11.60 -0.05 11.94
CA PHE A 6 -10.98 1.05 12.66
C PHE A 6 -10.93 2.27 11.72
N PRO A 7 -11.75 3.30 12.00
CA PRO A 7 -11.86 4.52 11.20
C PRO A 7 -10.53 5.19 10.87
N VAL A 8 -9.58 5.21 11.83
CA VAL A 8 -8.23 5.74 11.61
C VAL A 8 -7.48 5.03 10.48
N ILE A 9 -7.62 3.71 10.34
CA ILE A 9 -6.99 2.94 9.26
C ILE A 9 -7.61 3.31 7.92
N ASP A 10 -8.94 3.50 7.90
CA ASP A 10 -9.66 3.90 6.68
C ASP A 10 -9.25 5.32 6.23
N SER A 11 -9.10 6.26 7.17
CA SER A 11 -8.61 7.62 6.89
C SER A 11 -7.16 7.62 6.40
N LEU A 12 -6.25 6.91 7.08
CA LEU A 12 -4.85 6.84 6.66
C LEU A 12 -4.68 6.18 5.28
N ARG A 13 -5.48 5.16 4.97
CA ARG A 13 -5.47 4.55 3.63
C ARG A 13 -5.97 5.50 2.55
N THR A 14 -6.99 6.28 2.87
CA THR A 14 -7.52 7.31 1.96
C THR A 14 -6.48 8.42 1.73
N LEU A 15 -5.78 8.84 2.79
CA LEU A 15 -4.66 9.77 2.68
C LEU A 15 -3.53 9.21 1.80
N ALA A 16 -3.14 7.94 2.00
CA ALA A 16 -2.12 7.29 1.18
C ALA A 16 -2.49 7.28 -0.31
N LEU A 17 -3.76 6.99 -0.64
CA LEU A 17 -4.26 7.05 -2.02
C LEU A 17 -4.21 8.47 -2.59
N ALA A 18 -4.65 9.47 -1.82
CA ALA A 18 -4.62 10.86 -2.28
C ALA A 18 -3.18 11.31 -2.59
N LEU A 19 -2.23 11.07 -1.68
CA LEU A 19 -0.82 11.41 -1.87
C LEU A 19 -0.22 10.72 -3.10
N MET A 20 -0.52 9.43 -3.30
CA MET A 20 -0.04 8.65 -4.45
C MET A 20 -0.62 9.16 -5.77
N ILE A 21 -1.93 9.45 -5.83
CA ILE A 21 -2.56 10.02 -7.03
C ILE A 21 -1.99 11.40 -7.36
N THR A 22 -1.81 12.26 -6.35
CA THR A 22 -1.21 13.57 -6.54
C THR A 22 0.21 13.46 -7.09
N TYR A 23 1.04 12.59 -6.52
CA TYR A 23 2.41 12.38 -7.02
C TYR A 23 2.43 11.92 -8.48
N HIS A 24 1.64 10.89 -8.83
CA HIS A 24 1.59 10.37 -10.19
C HIS A 24 1.03 11.38 -11.19
N LEU A 25 0.03 12.19 -10.81
CA LEU A 25 -0.46 13.26 -11.67
C LEU A 25 0.65 14.26 -12.01
N ILE A 26 1.41 14.71 -11.01
CA ILE A 26 2.50 15.67 -11.22
C ILE A 26 3.62 15.05 -12.06
N TYR A 27 3.98 13.80 -11.79
CA TYR A 27 4.95 13.06 -12.59
C TYR A 27 4.51 12.95 -14.05
N ASP A 28 3.26 12.56 -14.31
CA ASP A 28 2.75 12.43 -15.68
C ASP A 28 2.66 13.78 -16.40
N LEU A 29 2.32 14.86 -15.70
CA LEU A 29 2.31 16.21 -16.29
C LEU A 29 3.72 16.65 -16.70
N ASP A 30 4.72 16.46 -15.84
CA ASP A 30 6.12 16.77 -16.15
C ASP A 30 6.68 15.92 -17.30
N GLN A 31 6.36 14.62 -17.33
CA GLN A 31 6.91 13.72 -18.35
C GLN A 31 6.23 13.83 -19.72
N TRP A 32 4.92 14.09 -19.78
CA TRP A 32 4.16 13.97 -21.03
C TRP A 32 3.67 15.30 -21.61
N THR A 33 3.71 16.39 -20.84
CA THR A 33 3.26 17.73 -21.26
C THR A 33 4.42 18.73 -21.27
N ASN A 34 4.21 19.90 -21.90
CA ASN A 34 5.18 21.00 -21.90
C ASN A 34 4.93 22.01 -20.77
N LEU A 35 4.13 21.64 -19.76
CA LEU A 35 3.90 22.51 -18.60
C LEU A 35 5.20 22.63 -17.79
N ALA A 36 5.48 23.84 -17.27
CA ALA A 36 6.64 24.10 -16.41
C ALA A 36 6.43 23.54 -14.98
N VAL A 37 6.11 22.25 -14.89
CA VAL A 37 6.01 21.50 -13.64
C VAL A 37 7.36 20.86 -13.39
N ASP A 38 7.93 21.00 -12.19
CA ASP A 38 9.20 20.35 -11.85
C ASP A 38 8.97 19.22 -10.85
N VAL A 39 8.98 17.98 -11.35
CA VAL A 39 8.83 16.78 -10.49
C VAL A 39 10.06 16.54 -9.59
N ASN A 40 11.21 17.13 -9.93
CA ASN A 40 12.45 16.95 -9.15
C ASN A 40 12.45 17.79 -7.87
N ASN A 41 11.45 18.66 -7.68
CA ASN A 41 11.27 19.38 -6.43
C ASN A 41 11.21 18.38 -5.25
N PRO A 42 12.01 18.56 -4.18
CA PRO A 42 12.06 17.66 -3.03
C PRO A 42 10.69 17.38 -2.40
N LEU A 43 9.74 18.31 -2.52
CA LEU A 43 8.37 18.16 -2.05
C LEU A 43 7.70 16.92 -2.67
N TRP A 44 7.78 16.74 -3.99
CA TRP A 44 7.13 15.63 -4.68
C TRP A 44 7.76 14.30 -4.31
N PHE A 45 9.08 14.26 -4.18
CA PHE A 45 9.80 13.09 -3.66
C PHE A 45 9.30 12.70 -2.26
N ILE A 46 9.14 13.67 -1.35
CA ILE A 46 8.62 13.43 0.00
C ILE A 46 7.17 12.92 -0.04
N ILE A 47 6.31 13.52 -0.86
CA ILE A 47 4.90 13.09 -1.01
C ILE A 47 4.85 11.63 -1.50
N GLY A 48 5.56 11.32 -2.59
CA GLY A 48 5.58 9.97 -3.18
C GLY A 48 6.13 8.92 -2.19
N LYS A 49 7.27 9.21 -1.54
CA LYS A 49 7.85 8.31 -0.54
C LYS A 49 6.95 8.15 0.69
N THR A 50 6.31 9.21 1.16
CA THR A 50 5.37 9.15 2.28
C THR A 50 4.16 8.28 1.93
N ALA A 51 3.59 8.45 0.73
CA ALA A 51 2.48 7.64 0.26
C ALA A 51 2.84 6.14 0.26
N ALA A 52 3.98 5.79 -0.33
CA ALA A 52 4.45 4.42 -0.41
C ALA A 52 4.71 3.79 0.96
N LEU A 53 5.46 4.48 1.83
CA LEU A 53 5.73 4.02 3.19
C LEU A 53 4.44 3.85 4.00
N LEU A 54 3.47 4.73 3.82
CA LEU A 54 2.16 4.63 4.47
C LEU A 54 1.38 3.40 3.97
N PHE A 55 1.37 3.11 2.66
CA PHE A 55 0.76 1.88 2.12
C PHE A 55 1.39 0.62 2.70
N ILE A 56 2.73 0.58 2.73
CA ILE A 56 3.51 -0.55 3.24
C ILE A 56 3.21 -0.78 4.73
N PHE A 57 3.27 0.28 5.53
CA PHE A 57 2.96 0.22 6.96
C PHE A 57 1.52 -0.25 7.20
N LEU A 58 0.54 0.34 6.50
CA LEU A 58 -0.87 -0.01 6.63
C LEU A 58 -1.15 -1.45 6.17
N SER A 59 -0.41 -1.98 5.19
CA SER A 59 -0.52 -3.38 4.76
C SER A 59 -0.08 -4.34 5.86
N GLY A 60 1.08 -4.09 6.48
CA GLY A 60 1.56 -4.86 7.64
C GLY A 60 0.56 -4.84 8.80
N LEU A 61 0.06 -3.66 9.15
CA LEU A 61 -0.96 -3.48 10.19
C LEU A 61 -2.27 -4.21 9.85
N SER A 62 -2.75 -4.05 8.62
CA SER A 62 -4.01 -4.64 8.16
C SER A 62 -3.94 -6.17 8.03
N SER A 63 -2.75 -6.73 7.79
CA SER A 63 -2.55 -8.18 7.72
C SER A 63 -2.90 -8.87 9.03
N GLY A 64 -2.64 -8.23 10.18
CA GLY A 64 -3.06 -8.74 11.49
C GLY A 64 -4.55 -8.68 11.76
N LEU A 65 -5.26 -7.76 11.09
CA LEU A 65 -6.73 -7.67 11.15
C LEU A 65 -7.42 -8.63 10.16
N SER A 66 -6.68 -9.19 9.21
CA SER A 66 -7.21 -10.06 8.16
C SER A 66 -7.49 -11.48 8.68
N LYS A 67 -8.56 -12.10 8.19
CA LYS A 67 -8.86 -13.52 8.40
C LYS A 67 -8.02 -14.43 7.50
N HIS A 68 -7.70 -13.97 6.29
CA HIS A 68 -7.02 -14.76 5.26
C HIS A 68 -5.87 -13.97 4.62
N PRO A 69 -4.83 -13.60 5.40
CA PRO A 69 -3.72 -12.77 4.91
C PRO A 69 -2.99 -13.40 3.71
N LEU A 70 -2.76 -14.73 3.74
CA LEU A 70 -2.14 -15.44 2.62
C LEU A 70 -2.93 -15.30 1.32
N LYS A 71 -4.24 -15.59 1.35
CA LYS A 71 -5.12 -15.46 0.17
C LYS A 71 -5.15 -14.02 -0.35
N ASN A 72 -5.17 -13.04 0.54
CA ASN A 72 -5.14 -11.63 0.15
C ASN A 72 -3.78 -11.27 -0.48
N GLY A 73 -2.67 -11.76 0.07
CA GLY A 73 -1.33 -11.54 -0.47
C GLY A 73 -1.17 -12.14 -1.87
N LEU A 74 -1.59 -13.39 -2.06
CA LEU A 74 -1.58 -14.05 -3.37
C LEU A 74 -2.45 -13.30 -4.40
N ARG A 75 -3.61 -12.76 -3.99
CA ARG A 75 -4.44 -11.93 -4.88
C ARG A 75 -3.73 -10.65 -5.30
N VAL A 76 -3.09 -9.95 -4.35
CA VAL A 76 -2.36 -8.70 -4.66
C VAL A 76 -1.15 -8.99 -5.54
N LEU A 77 -0.42 -10.08 -5.26
CA LEU A 77 0.70 -10.53 -6.07
C LEU A 77 0.25 -10.88 -7.50
N PHE A 78 -0.88 -11.55 -7.66
CA PHE A 78 -1.46 -11.85 -8.97
C PHE A 78 -1.75 -10.58 -9.78
N PHE A 79 -2.34 -9.54 -9.17
CA PHE A 79 -2.52 -8.25 -9.84
C PHE A 79 -1.18 -7.56 -10.13
N GLY A 80 -0.18 -7.69 -9.25
CA GLY A 80 1.18 -7.23 -9.53
C GLY A 80 1.75 -7.85 -10.82
N MET A 81 1.62 -9.16 -10.99
CA MET A 81 2.07 -9.86 -12.19
C MET A 81 1.31 -9.42 -13.45
N ILE A 82 0.00 -9.12 -13.33
CA ILE A 82 -0.77 -8.53 -14.44
C ILE A 82 -0.18 -7.17 -14.83
N ILE A 83 0.14 -6.32 -13.85
CA ILE A 83 0.74 -5.01 -14.13
C ILE A 83 2.12 -5.17 -14.79
N THR A 84 2.94 -6.14 -14.36
CA THR A 84 4.18 -6.49 -15.06
C THR A 84 3.94 -6.84 -16.52
N LEU A 85 2.95 -7.69 -16.82
CA LEU A 85 2.64 -8.09 -18.19
C LEU A 85 2.16 -6.90 -19.03
N VAL A 86 1.24 -6.09 -18.50
CA VAL A 86 0.69 -4.92 -19.20
C VAL A 86 1.79 -3.89 -19.47
N THR A 87 2.63 -3.60 -18.47
CA THR A 87 3.74 -2.66 -18.63
C THR A 87 4.86 -3.20 -19.50
N TYR A 88 5.04 -4.53 -19.57
CA TYR A 88 6.00 -5.15 -20.49
C TYR A 88 5.64 -4.88 -21.95
N VAL A 89 4.34 -4.89 -22.28
CA VAL A 89 3.87 -4.57 -23.63
C VAL A 89 3.88 -3.06 -23.88
N ALA A 90 3.46 -2.25 -22.90
CA ALA A 90 3.33 -0.79 -23.08
C ALA A 90 4.68 -0.04 -22.98
N PHE A 91 5.60 -0.50 -22.12
CA PHE A 91 6.88 0.15 -21.81
C PHE A 91 8.00 -0.90 -21.69
N PRO A 92 8.44 -1.54 -22.79
CA PRO A 92 9.34 -2.70 -22.74
C PRO A 92 10.69 -2.47 -22.04
N GLY A 93 11.21 -1.24 -22.05
CA GLY A 93 12.47 -0.89 -21.37
C GLY A 93 12.31 -0.71 -19.85
N GLU A 94 11.14 -0.24 -19.42
CA GLU A 94 10.90 0.26 -18.05
C GLU A 94 9.76 -0.48 -17.33
N TYR A 95 9.32 -1.61 -17.86
CA TYR A 95 8.22 -2.37 -17.28
C TYR A 95 8.47 -2.73 -15.80
N ILE A 96 7.38 -2.86 -15.05
CA ILE A 96 7.45 -3.07 -13.60
C ILE A 96 7.94 -4.49 -13.31
N ARG A 97 9.21 -4.63 -12.91
CA ARG A 97 9.82 -5.94 -12.57
C ARG A 97 9.54 -6.38 -11.14
N PHE A 98 9.60 -5.46 -10.18
CA PHE A 98 9.29 -5.73 -8.77
C PHE A 98 8.77 -4.46 -8.07
N GLY A 99 7.56 -4.04 -8.46
CA GLY A 99 6.88 -2.87 -7.89
C GLY A 99 6.19 -3.13 -6.55
N ILE A 100 5.49 -2.11 -6.02
CA ILE A 100 4.89 -2.13 -4.68
C ILE A 100 3.85 -3.25 -4.52
N LEU A 101 3.07 -3.60 -5.55
CA LEU A 101 2.10 -4.70 -5.46
C LEU A 101 2.77 -6.07 -5.27
N HIS A 102 3.92 -6.30 -5.91
CA HIS A 102 4.70 -7.52 -5.71
C HIS A 102 5.16 -7.62 -4.27
N PHE A 103 5.77 -6.55 -3.77
CA PHE A 103 6.22 -6.44 -2.39
C PHE A 103 5.08 -6.66 -1.38
N LEU A 104 3.96 -5.94 -1.53
CA LEU A 104 2.81 -6.06 -0.64
C LEU A 104 2.25 -7.49 -0.66
N GLY A 105 2.13 -8.08 -1.86
CA GLY A 105 1.67 -9.45 -2.04
C GLY A 105 2.55 -10.46 -1.32
N VAL A 106 3.86 -10.38 -1.50
CA VAL A 106 4.87 -11.23 -0.84
C VAL A 106 4.79 -11.08 0.68
N MET A 107 4.82 -9.86 1.20
CA MET A 107 4.82 -9.63 2.66
C MET A 107 3.50 -10.08 3.32
N MET A 108 2.36 -9.90 2.66
CA MET A 108 1.07 -10.40 3.12
C MET A 108 1.01 -11.94 3.07
N ALA A 109 1.61 -12.55 2.04
CA ALA A 109 1.72 -14.01 1.93
C ALA A 109 2.64 -14.61 3.01
N LEU A 110 3.72 -13.92 3.38
CA LEU A 110 4.63 -14.31 4.46
C LEU A 110 4.07 -14.04 5.87
N TYR A 111 3.00 -13.24 5.98
CA TYR A 111 2.40 -12.89 7.27
C TYR A 111 2.12 -14.08 8.22
N PRO A 112 1.64 -15.26 7.77
CA PRO A 112 1.45 -16.43 8.64
C PRO A 112 2.71 -16.93 9.35
N LEU A 113 3.89 -16.70 8.77
CA LEU A 113 5.19 -16.95 9.43
C LEU A 113 5.56 -15.78 10.34
N ILE A 114 5.45 -14.54 9.83
CA ILE A 114 5.78 -13.30 10.57
C ILE A 114 4.99 -13.21 11.88
N ARG A 115 3.71 -13.64 11.90
CA ARG A 115 2.87 -13.61 13.10
C ARG A 115 3.34 -14.54 14.22
N LYS A 116 4.20 -15.53 13.93
CA LYS A 116 4.75 -16.45 14.93
C LYS A 116 5.97 -15.88 15.65
N LEU A 117 6.64 -14.87 15.07
CA LEU A 117 7.82 -14.25 15.65
C LEU A 117 7.45 -13.41 16.89
N PRO A 118 8.27 -13.36 17.96
CA PRO A 118 8.06 -12.46 19.09
C PRO A 118 8.31 -11.00 18.73
N ASN A 119 7.83 -10.06 19.55
CA ASN A 119 7.93 -8.62 19.27
C ASN A 119 9.39 -8.13 19.15
N SER A 120 10.29 -8.64 19.99
CA SER A 120 11.72 -8.26 19.95
C SER A 120 12.39 -8.69 18.65
N VAL A 121 12.07 -9.89 18.14
CA VAL A 121 12.59 -10.37 16.86
C VAL A 121 12.03 -9.55 15.71
N LEU A 122 10.74 -9.19 15.72
CA LEU A 122 10.19 -8.29 14.70
C LEU A 122 10.84 -6.91 14.70
N LEU A 123 11.12 -6.35 15.88
CA LEU A 123 11.82 -5.08 15.99
C LEU A 123 13.26 -5.19 15.45
N LEU A 124 13.96 -6.27 15.80
CA LEU A 124 15.30 -6.56 15.26
C LEU A 124 15.25 -6.72 13.74
N CYS A 125 14.34 -7.52 13.19
CA CYS A 125 14.15 -7.66 11.75
C CYS A 125 13.83 -6.33 11.07
N SER A 126 13.10 -5.43 11.74
CA SER A 126 12.85 -4.08 11.22
C SER A 126 14.11 -3.25 11.10
N VAL A 127 14.92 -3.20 12.15
CA VAL A 127 16.18 -2.46 12.16
C VAL A 127 17.16 -3.06 11.17
N LEU A 128 17.32 -4.39 11.15
CA LEU A 128 18.20 -5.10 10.22
C LEU A 128 17.75 -4.90 8.78
N SER A 129 16.45 -4.97 8.48
CA SER A 129 15.95 -4.71 7.13
C SER A 129 16.36 -3.33 6.63
N ILE A 130 16.20 -2.31 7.48
CA ILE A 130 16.56 -0.94 7.13
C ILE A 130 18.08 -0.82 6.92
N GLY A 131 18.88 -1.36 7.84
CA GLY A 131 20.34 -1.36 7.75
C GLY A 131 20.87 -2.09 6.49
N ILE A 132 20.35 -3.29 6.22
CA ILE A 132 20.67 -4.07 5.01
C ILE A 132 20.29 -3.28 3.75
N GLY A 133 19.14 -2.60 3.75
CA GLY A 133 18.73 -1.77 2.62
C GLY A 133 19.70 -0.63 2.31
N PHE A 134 20.37 -0.06 3.31
CA PHE A 134 21.44 0.92 3.09
C PHE A 134 22.71 0.29 2.52
N ILE A 135 23.06 -0.93 2.93
CA ILE A 135 24.24 -1.66 2.43
C ILE A 135 24.05 -2.11 0.97
N ILE A 136 22.86 -2.63 0.64
CA ILE A 136 22.53 -3.15 -0.71
C ILE A 136 22.25 -2.01 -1.70
N LYS A 137 21.98 -0.79 -1.22
CA LYS A 137 21.67 0.34 -2.08
C LYS A 137 22.75 0.52 -3.16
N ASN A 138 22.32 0.52 -4.41
CA ASN A 138 23.14 0.68 -5.61
C ASN A 138 24.19 -0.44 -5.86
N GLN A 139 24.03 -1.61 -5.23
CA GLN A 139 24.88 -2.77 -5.54
C GLN A 139 24.41 -3.44 -6.84
N VAL A 140 25.34 -3.57 -7.79
CA VAL A 140 25.10 -4.14 -9.12
C VAL A 140 25.58 -5.60 -9.16
N VAL A 141 24.71 -6.52 -9.59
CA VAL A 141 24.99 -7.95 -9.74
C VAL A 141 24.56 -8.43 -11.13
N ASN A 142 25.26 -9.42 -11.69
CA ASN A 142 25.00 -9.94 -13.03
C ASN A 142 23.79 -10.90 -13.11
N THR A 143 22.77 -10.71 -12.28
CA THR A 143 21.58 -11.57 -12.26
C THR A 143 20.32 -10.81 -11.83
N PRO A 144 19.20 -10.96 -12.56
CA PRO A 144 17.92 -10.35 -12.17
C PRO A 144 17.24 -11.06 -10.99
N LEU A 145 17.70 -12.27 -10.61
CA LEU A 145 17.09 -13.08 -9.56
C LEU A 145 17.12 -12.41 -8.18
N LEU A 146 18.08 -11.50 -7.97
CA LEU A 146 18.28 -10.80 -6.70
C LEU A 146 17.55 -9.44 -6.62
N LEU A 147 16.80 -9.05 -7.67
CA LEU A 147 15.95 -7.85 -7.66
C LEU A 147 15.01 -7.76 -6.46
N PRO A 148 14.29 -8.85 -6.07
CA PRO A 148 13.42 -8.78 -4.90
C PRO A 148 14.16 -8.47 -3.60
N LEU A 149 15.47 -8.75 -3.52
CA LEU A 149 16.28 -8.44 -2.33
C LEU A 149 16.87 -7.03 -2.36
N GLY A 150 16.79 -6.33 -3.50
CA GLY A 150 17.28 -4.96 -3.67
C GLY A 150 18.54 -4.80 -4.50
N PHE A 151 19.14 -5.90 -4.96
CA PHE A 151 20.27 -5.84 -5.90
C PHE A 151 19.76 -5.51 -7.30
N ILE A 152 20.44 -4.58 -7.97
CA ILE A 152 20.14 -4.22 -9.35
C ILE A 152 21.15 -4.89 -10.29
N TYR A 153 20.88 -4.89 -11.59
CA TYR A 153 21.80 -5.39 -12.61
C TYR A 153 22.15 -4.25 -13.60
N PRO A 154 23.16 -4.40 -14.48
CA PRO A 154 23.52 -3.35 -15.43
C PRO A 154 22.32 -2.89 -16.28
N ASP A 155 22.19 -1.59 -16.51
CA ASP A 155 21.10 -0.97 -17.30
C ASP A 155 19.69 -1.20 -16.74
N PHE A 156 19.57 -1.47 -15.44
CA PHE A 156 18.27 -1.60 -14.79
C PHE A 156 17.51 -0.26 -14.74
N SER A 157 16.38 -0.18 -15.45
CA SER A 157 15.39 0.91 -15.36
C SER A 157 13.99 0.35 -15.22
N THR A 158 13.15 0.87 -14.33
CA THR A 158 11.76 0.41 -14.11
C THR A 158 10.89 1.56 -13.63
N LEU A 159 9.62 1.57 -14.05
CA LEU A 159 8.61 2.55 -13.63
C LEU A 159 8.30 2.47 -12.12
N ASP A 160 8.44 1.28 -11.55
CA ASP A 160 8.23 1.05 -10.13
C ASP A 160 9.21 0.01 -9.55
N PHE A 161 9.79 0.30 -8.38
CA PHE A 161 10.72 -0.59 -7.69
C PHE A 161 10.64 -0.48 -6.15
N TYR A 162 10.15 -1.55 -5.53
CA TYR A 162 10.05 -1.69 -4.08
C TYR A 162 10.60 -3.05 -3.62
N PRO A 163 11.92 -3.22 -3.51
CA PRO A 163 12.53 -4.46 -3.01
C PRO A 163 12.14 -4.79 -1.56
N LEU A 164 12.48 -5.99 -1.09
CA LEU A 164 12.24 -6.40 0.30
C LEU A 164 13.04 -5.55 1.30
N PHE A 165 14.25 -5.12 0.96
CA PHE A 165 15.06 -4.24 1.80
C PHE A 165 15.13 -2.85 1.16
N PRO A 166 14.88 -1.76 1.91
CA PRO A 166 14.60 -1.68 3.35
C PRO A 166 13.12 -1.85 3.75
N TYR A 167 12.21 -1.97 2.76
CA TYR A 167 10.78 -1.76 2.94
C TYR A 167 10.07 -2.80 3.83
N SER A 168 10.59 -4.03 3.94
CA SER A 168 10.06 -5.05 4.85
C SER A 168 10.11 -4.60 6.31
N GLY A 169 11.08 -3.76 6.68
CA GLY A 169 11.14 -3.16 8.01
C GLY A 169 9.90 -2.33 8.35
N VAL A 170 9.44 -1.52 7.40
CA VAL A 170 8.21 -0.72 7.56
C VAL A 170 6.98 -1.62 7.69
N THR A 171 6.96 -2.77 7.00
CA THR A 171 5.91 -3.77 7.19
C THR A 171 5.95 -4.35 8.61
N PHE A 172 7.13 -4.71 9.13
CA PHE A 172 7.29 -5.22 10.50
C PHE A 172 6.83 -4.19 11.54
N LEU A 173 7.13 -2.91 11.35
CA LEU A 173 6.59 -1.83 12.19
C LEU A 173 5.06 -1.77 12.15
N GLY A 174 4.46 -1.96 10.97
CA GLY A 174 3.01 -2.08 10.83
C GLY A 174 2.43 -3.25 11.63
N VAL A 175 3.09 -4.42 11.57
CA VAL A 175 2.70 -5.61 12.34
C VAL A 175 2.84 -5.37 13.86
N LEU A 176 3.92 -4.71 14.31
CA LEU A 176 4.12 -4.34 15.71
C LEU A 176 3.03 -3.38 16.18
N CYS A 177 2.71 -2.35 15.38
CA CYS A 177 1.63 -1.41 15.67
C CYS A 177 0.28 -2.15 15.83
N TYR A 178 -0.01 -3.12 14.96
CA TYR A 178 -1.19 -3.98 15.13
C TYR A 178 -1.18 -4.71 16.49
N ARG A 179 -0.06 -5.30 16.89
CA ARG A 179 0.04 -6.06 18.15
C ARG A 179 -0.18 -5.18 19.37
N TYR A 180 0.44 -4.01 19.43
CA TYR A 180 0.34 -3.11 20.58
C TYR A 180 -1.02 -2.42 20.70
N PHE A 181 -1.61 -1.98 19.58
CA PHE A 181 -2.79 -1.10 19.63
C PHE A 181 -4.11 -1.77 19.24
N PHE A 182 -4.07 -2.88 18.48
CA PHE A 182 -5.27 -3.42 17.83
C PHE A 182 -5.57 -4.89 18.17
N ALA A 183 -4.59 -5.70 18.55
CA ALA A 183 -4.79 -7.13 18.82
C ALA A 183 -5.82 -7.38 19.93
N ASN A 184 -5.71 -6.69 21.06
CA ASN A 184 -6.63 -6.85 22.20
C ASN A 184 -8.04 -6.33 21.87
N ARG A 185 -8.13 -5.22 21.13
CA ARG A 185 -9.41 -4.62 20.70
C ARG A 185 -10.13 -5.50 19.66
N SER A 186 -9.38 -6.18 18.79
CA SER A 186 -9.91 -7.10 17.78
C SER A 186 -10.51 -8.36 18.43
N LYS A 187 -9.83 -8.94 19.43
CA LYS A 187 -10.33 -10.09 20.21
C LYS A 187 -11.62 -9.73 20.99
N ALA A 188 -11.63 -8.59 21.68
CA ALA A 188 -12.79 -8.14 22.45
C ALA A 188 -14.04 -7.90 21.56
N LYS A 189 -13.88 -7.28 20.39
CA LYS A 189 -14.98 -7.05 19.44
C LYS A 189 -15.54 -8.33 18.82
N THR A 190 -14.68 -9.32 18.57
CA THR A 190 -15.11 -10.61 18.02
C THR A 190 -15.96 -11.37 19.04
N SER A 191 -15.56 -11.36 20.32
CA SER A 191 -16.33 -11.96 21.43
C SER A 191 -17.68 -11.25 21.65
N ALA A 192 -17.69 -9.91 21.70
CA ALA A 192 -18.91 -9.12 21.87
C ALA A 192 -19.88 -9.24 20.67
N SER A 193 -19.36 -9.35 19.44
CA SER A 193 -20.18 -9.55 18.23
C SER A 193 -20.87 -10.92 18.21
N SER A 194 -20.24 -11.95 18.77
CA SER A 194 -20.86 -13.29 18.91
C SER A 194 -21.96 -13.26 19.98
N ALA A 195 -21.70 -12.62 21.13
CA ALA A 195 -22.67 -12.49 22.21
C ALA A 195 -23.90 -11.61 21.83
N LYS A 196 -23.68 -10.51 21.08
CA LYS A 196 -24.75 -9.58 20.67
C LYS A 196 -25.62 -10.12 19.53
N LYS A 197 -25.17 -11.15 18.80
CA LYS A 197 -26.00 -11.87 17.80
C LYS A 197 -27.08 -12.74 18.46
N SER A 198 -26.89 -13.13 19.73
CA SER A 198 -27.89 -13.83 20.55
C SER A 198 -28.94 -12.89 21.17
N LYS A 199 -28.63 -11.59 21.33
CA LYS A 199 -29.46 -10.62 22.04
C LYS A 199 -29.83 -9.42 21.15
N LYS A 200 -30.54 -9.67 20.05
CA LYS A 200 -31.02 -8.60 19.14
C LYS A 200 -32.55 -8.56 19.11
N ASN A 201 -33.15 -8.18 20.24
CA ASN A 201 -34.49 -7.59 20.26
C ASN A 201 -34.69 -6.78 21.56
N ARG A 202 -34.16 -5.56 21.62
CA ARG A 202 -34.73 -4.41 22.36
C ARG A 202 -33.79 -3.20 22.29
N ASP A 203 -34.41 -2.07 21.96
CA ASP A 203 -33.96 -0.68 21.98
C ASP A 203 -32.85 -0.18 21.03
N LYS A 204 -33.26 0.75 20.16
CA LYS A 204 -32.45 1.47 19.16
C LYS A 204 -32.79 2.98 19.11
N SER A 205 -32.84 3.68 20.23
CA SER A 205 -33.06 5.14 20.21
C SER A 205 -31.88 5.96 20.73
N GLY A 206 -31.18 5.55 21.80
CA GLY A 206 -30.14 6.39 22.43
C GLY A 206 -28.68 6.19 21.99
N GLN A 207 -28.37 5.20 21.14
CA GLN A 207 -26.97 4.80 20.85
C GLN A 207 -26.42 5.34 19.51
N LYS A 208 -27.15 6.23 18.82
CA LYS A 208 -26.79 6.69 17.47
C LYS A 208 -25.79 7.86 17.47
N ASP A 209 -25.81 8.73 18.48
CA ASP A 209 -25.09 10.01 18.41
C ASP A 209 -23.61 9.92 18.82
N ALA A 210 -23.30 9.13 19.85
CA ALA A 210 -21.90 8.86 20.25
C ALA A 210 -21.16 7.92 19.27
N GLN A 211 -21.89 7.11 18.51
CA GLN A 211 -21.32 6.22 17.50
C GLN A 211 -21.05 6.95 16.18
N LYS A 212 -21.77 8.05 15.90
CA LYS A 212 -21.61 8.90 14.72
C LYS A 212 -20.29 9.70 14.73
N GLN A 213 -19.83 10.16 15.90
CA GLN A 213 -18.59 10.93 16.04
C GLN A 213 -17.30 10.10 15.89
N ARG A 214 -17.36 8.78 16.06
CA ARG A 214 -16.20 7.89 15.92
C ARG A 214 -16.08 7.24 14.56
N ALA A 215 -17.11 7.31 13.71
CA ALA A 215 -17.12 6.66 12.41
C ALA A 215 -16.44 7.54 11.35
N ALA A 216 -15.55 6.97 10.55
CA ALA A 216 -15.07 7.63 9.34
C ALA A 216 -16.28 7.95 8.45
N SER A 217 -16.20 9.04 7.68
CA SER A 217 -17.28 9.41 6.76
C SER A 217 -17.62 8.23 5.83
N PRO A 218 -18.87 8.10 5.36
CA PRO A 218 -19.26 7.04 4.42
C PRO A 218 -18.36 7.01 3.18
N MET A 219 -17.94 8.18 2.70
CA MET A 219 -17.03 8.34 1.57
C MET A 219 -15.63 7.77 1.85
N VAL A 220 -14.98 8.18 2.95
CA VAL A 220 -13.66 7.64 3.37
C VAL A 220 -13.73 6.12 3.53
N THR A 221 -14.81 5.64 4.14
CA THR A 221 -15.08 4.21 4.32
C THR A 221 -15.16 3.49 2.97
N TRP A 222 -15.80 4.09 1.96
CA TRP A 222 -15.95 3.54 0.62
C TRP A 222 -14.62 3.54 -0.15
N VAL A 223 -13.91 4.67 -0.18
CA VAL A 223 -12.60 4.80 -0.83
C VAL A 223 -11.62 3.77 -0.26
N SER A 224 -11.55 3.68 1.07
CA SER A 224 -10.72 2.68 1.75
C SER A 224 -11.08 1.23 1.40
N ARG A 225 -12.35 0.90 1.13
CA ARG A 225 -12.77 -0.48 0.73
C ARG A 225 -12.31 -0.82 -0.68
N HIS A 226 -12.30 0.17 -1.57
CA HIS A 226 -11.98 -0.01 -2.98
C HIS A 226 -10.53 0.37 -3.29
N SER A 227 -9.69 0.57 -2.26
CA SER A 227 -8.33 1.08 -2.42
C SER A 227 -7.48 0.30 -3.42
N LEU A 228 -7.62 -1.04 -3.47
CA LEU A 228 -6.88 -1.86 -4.42
C LEU A 228 -7.30 -1.56 -5.86
N TRP A 229 -8.61 -1.42 -6.11
CA TRP A 229 -9.12 -1.08 -7.43
C TRP A 229 -8.72 0.34 -7.84
N ILE A 230 -8.86 1.30 -6.93
CA ILE A 230 -8.42 2.69 -7.15
C ILE A 230 -6.92 2.70 -7.48
N TYR A 231 -6.11 1.96 -6.73
CA TYR A 231 -4.68 1.80 -7.00
C TYR A 231 -4.40 1.17 -8.37
N LEU A 232 -5.19 0.21 -8.84
CA LEU A 232 -4.95 -0.41 -10.15
C LEU A 232 -5.34 0.52 -11.32
N ILE A 233 -6.41 1.30 -11.17
CA ILE A 233 -6.97 2.10 -12.27
C ILE A 233 -6.43 3.53 -12.31
N HIS A 234 -5.83 4.04 -11.23
CA HIS A 234 -5.41 5.45 -11.21
C HIS A 234 -4.43 5.77 -12.35
N GLN A 235 -3.37 4.98 -12.54
CA GLN A 235 -2.34 5.30 -13.54
C GLN A 235 -2.88 5.27 -14.99
N PRO A 236 -3.64 4.25 -15.44
CA PRO A 236 -4.27 4.29 -16.75
C PRO A 236 -5.22 5.48 -16.94
N ILE A 237 -5.99 5.84 -15.90
CA ILE A 237 -6.90 6.98 -15.96
C ILE A 237 -6.13 8.31 -16.04
N LEU A 238 -5.09 8.48 -15.21
CA LEU A 238 -4.25 9.68 -15.20
C LEU A 238 -3.56 9.87 -16.56
N LEU A 239 -2.92 8.83 -17.10
CA LEU A 239 -2.32 8.88 -18.43
C LEU A 239 -3.34 9.22 -19.52
N GLY A 240 -4.53 8.61 -19.48
CA GLY A 240 -5.62 8.91 -20.41
C GLY A 240 -6.06 10.39 -20.35
N LEU A 241 -6.18 10.95 -19.14
CA LEU A 241 -6.51 12.36 -18.95
C LEU A 241 -5.40 13.29 -19.44
N VAL A 242 -4.14 12.98 -19.13
CA VAL A 242 -2.99 13.78 -19.56
C VAL A 242 -2.86 13.77 -21.09
N PHE A 243 -3.02 12.63 -21.74
CA PHE A 243 -3.00 12.56 -23.20
C PHE A 243 -4.19 13.28 -23.84
N ALA A 244 -5.38 13.22 -23.25
CA ALA A 244 -6.54 13.99 -23.71
C ALA A 244 -6.29 15.51 -23.60
N LEU A 245 -5.74 15.98 -22.47
CA LEU A 245 -5.37 17.39 -22.27
C LEU A 245 -4.31 17.83 -23.29
N LYS A 246 -3.29 17.01 -23.53
CA LYS A 246 -2.26 17.26 -24.53
C LYS A 246 -2.85 17.38 -25.94
N ALA A 247 -3.77 16.49 -26.31
CA ALA A 247 -4.45 16.54 -27.60
C ALA A 247 -5.28 17.81 -27.77
N LEU A 248 -6.01 18.23 -26.73
CA LEU A 248 -6.79 19.48 -26.75
C LEU A 248 -5.90 20.72 -26.87
N ALA A 249 -4.81 20.77 -26.10
CA ALA A 249 -3.84 21.88 -26.13
C ALA A 249 -3.06 21.99 -27.45
N PHE A 250 -3.01 20.91 -28.24
CA PHE A 250 -2.40 20.92 -29.58
C PHE A 250 -3.39 21.36 -30.68
N ILE A 251 -4.69 21.32 -30.39
CA ILE A 251 -5.76 21.76 -31.31
C ILE A 251 -6.08 23.26 -31.13
N SER A 252 -5.71 23.85 -29.99
CA SER A 252 -5.82 25.28 -29.67
C SER A 252 -4.60 26.08 -30.08
#